data_AF-A0A239NEG7-F1
#
_entry.id   AF-A0A239NEG7-F1
#
_cell.length_a   1.000
_cell.length_b   1.000
_cell.length_c   1.000
_cell.angle_alpha   90.00
_cell.angle_beta   90.00
_cell.angle_gamma   90.00
#
_symmetry.space_group_name_H-M   'P 1'
#
loop_
_entity.id
_entity.type
_entity.pdbx_description
1 polymer ?
#
loop_
_entity_poly.entity_id
_entity_poly.type
_entity_poly.pdbx_seq_one_letter_code
_entity_poly.pdbx_strand_id
1 'polypeptide(L)'
;MVGGAVLAHQAFTGISRHHLASLVKELAGPLQAAVEGRRHGTRGGARKRAAGAGARHQLVFVDRLVATLIHLRHDLPHSVLGLLFGVDRSTVTRAIGEIRALLADRGCAVPDRAGLRLRTLTDVFAYAQAENVELRLDATEIQVRRPQAGRGGRRAFVSGKKKQNTMKATVIADDQGRTLWTDGLRPGRMHDATAARNDGIDACFQHFSDVKVLLDDGYLGLRRDHPGRAVTPPRKANKISLPEVHEARRQATNTRPGASPSNTLSPTTNAGSNWPAGRIDGMPCPPPTRPSPDWFPTAPPQPEAQPSSRPPRPHALSRTSS
;
A
#
# COMPACT_ATOMS: atom_id res chain seq x y z
N MET A 1 31.84 6.62 14.00
CA MET A 1 30.83 6.06 13.06
C MET A 1 30.72 4.57 13.31
N VAL A 2 29.51 4.01 13.29
CA VAL A 2 29.32 2.56 13.45
C VAL A 2 29.73 1.89 12.13
N GLY A 3 30.52 0.82 12.18
CA GLY A 3 30.96 0.13 10.96
C GLY A 3 29.76 -0.42 10.17
N GLY A 4 29.73 -0.22 8.84
CA GLY A 4 28.62 -0.67 7.99
C GLY A 4 28.33 -2.17 8.09
N ALA A 5 29.35 -2.99 8.35
CA ALA A 5 29.20 -4.43 8.60
C ALA A 5 28.37 -4.75 9.86
N VAL A 6 28.39 -3.89 10.88
CA VAL A 6 27.59 -4.02 12.10
C VAL A 6 26.13 -3.67 11.81
N LEU A 7 25.89 -2.55 11.12
CA LEU A 7 24.53 -2.13 10.76
C LEU A 7 23.85 -3.10 9.79
N ALA A 8 24.61 -3.81 8.96
CA ALA A 8 24.10 -4.87 8.08
C ALA A 8 23.75 -6.18 8.81
N HIS A 9 23.94 -6.27 10.13
CA HIS A 9 23.59 -7.46 10.91
C HIS A 9 22.07 -7.69 10.96
N GLN A 10 21.66 -8.96 11.02
CA GLN A 10 20.24 -9.36 11.01
C GLN A 10 19.42 -8.77 12.17
N ALA A 11 20.04 -8.45 13.30
CA ALA A 11 19.36 -7.77 14.41
C ALA A 11 18.84 -6.37 14.01
N PHE A 12 19.59 -5.68 13.14
CA PHE A 12 19.25 -4.35 12.64
C PHE A 12 18.36 -4.41 11.40
N THR A 13 18.71 -5.24 10.41
CA THR A 13 18.02 -5.29 9.11
C THR A 13 16.84 -6.26 9.09
N GLY A 14 16.82 -7.23 10.00
CA GLY A 14 15.83 -8.29 10.03
C GLY A 14 16.01 -9.42 9.03
N ILE A 15 17.07 -9.38 8.24
CA ILE A 15 17.36 -10.39 7.22
C ILE A 15 18.81 -10.87 7.33
N SER A 16 19.07 -12.10 6.91
CA SER A 16 20.42 -12.65 6.89
C SER A 16 21.31 -11.88 5.91
N ARG A 17 22.65 -11.93 6.12
CA ARG A 17 23.61 -11.32 5.20
C ARG A 17 23.50 -11.88 3.78
N HIS A 18 23.22 -13.17 3.65
CA HIS A 18 22.98 -13.81 2.36
C HIS A 18 21.75 -13.21 1.66
N HIS A 19 20.62 -13.10 2.36
CA HIS A 19 19.42 -12.49 1.80
C HIS A 19 19.64 -11.00 1.46
N LEU A 20 20.37 -10.26 2.28
CA LEU A 20 20.76 -8.89 1.97
C LEU A 20 21.57 -8.82 0.66
N ALA A 21 22.55 -9.71 0.47
CA ALA A 21 23.35 -9.77 -0.75
C ALA A 21 22.50 -10.12 -1.99
N SER A 22 21.57 -11.08 -1.86
CA SER A 22 20.60 -11.40 -2.92
C SER A 22 19.73 -10.18 -3.26
N LEU A 23 19.25 -9.45 -2.26
CA LEU A 23 18.42 -8.27 -2.45
C LEU A 23 19.18 -7.13 -3.12
N VAL A 24 20.45 -6.92 -2.78
CA VAL A 24 21.33 -5.97 -3.47
C VAL A 24 21.47 -6.36 -4.94
N LYS A 25 21.75 -7.63 -5.25
CA LYS A 25 21.89 -8.09 -6.64
C LYS A 25 20.60 -7.87 -7.44
N GLU A 26 19.45 -8.20 -6.85
CA GLU A 26 18.13 -8.07 -7.46
C GLU A 26 17.78 -6.60 -7.75
N LEU A 27 18.02 -5.71 -6.79
CA LEU A 27 17.59 -4.31 -6.86
C LEU A 27 18.60 -3.38 -7.58
N ALA A 28 19.80 -3.86 -7.92
CA ALA A 28 20.82 -3.05 -8.59
C ALA A 28 20.35 -2.50 -9.95
N GLY A 29 19.75 -3.35 -10.79
CA GLY A 29 19.20 -2.94 -12.10
C GLY A 29 18.03 -1.95 -11.96
N PRO A 30 16.97 -2.29 -11.20
CA PRO A 30 15.86 -1.38 -10.92
C PRO A 30 16.30 -0.01 -10.36
N LEU A 31 17.29 0.01 -9.47
CA LEU A 31 17.85 1.26 -8.96
C LEU A 31 18.48 2.11 -10.07
N GLN A 32 19.31 1.49 -10.92
CA GLN A 32 19.96 2.20 -12.03
C GLN A 32 18.92 2.77 -12.99
N ALA A 33 17.90 2.00 -13.33
CA ALA A 33 16.78 2.43 -14.17
C ALA A 33 16.01 3.61 -13.52
N ALA A 34 15.69 3.52 -12.23
CA ALA A 34 14.98 4.57 -11.51
C ALA A 34 15.80 5.88 -11.40
N VAL A 35 17.11 5.77 -11.14
CA VAL A 35 18.02 6.92 -11.09
C VAL A 35 18.12 7.58 -12.46
N GLU A 36 18.27 6.80 -13.54
CA GLU A 36 18.36 7.35 -14.89
C GLU A 36 17.03 7.94 -15.35
N GLY A 37 15.90 7.31 -15.04
CA GLY A 37 14.56 7.85 -15.30
C GLY A 37 14.34 9.21 -14.64
N ARG A 38 14.71 9.37 -13.36
CA ARG A 38 14.68 10.68 -12.68
C ARG A 38 15.55 11.71 -13.40
N ARG A 39 16.79 11.35 -13.72
CA ARG A 39 17.73 12.25 -14.42
C ARG A 39 17.24 12.61 -15.82
N HIS A 40 16.64 11.67 -16.55
CA HIS A 40 16.04 11.90 -17.84
C HIS A 40 14.90 12.91 -17.73
N GLY A 41 13.99 12.72 -16.77
CA GLY A 41 12.90 13.66 -16.49
C GLY A 41 13.40 15.06 -16.14
N THR A 42 14.40 15.18 -15.24
CA THR A 42 14.98 16.49 -14.88
C THR A 42 15.71 17.16 -16.05
N ARG A 43 16.36 16.37 -16.92
CA ARG A 43 17.06 16.90 -18.09
C ARG A 43 16.13 17.21 -19.26
N GLY A 44 14.91 16.67 -19.27
CA GLY A 44 13.97 16.78 -20.39
C GLY A 44 14.42 16.03 -21.65
N GLY A 45 15.26 14.98 -21.51
CA GLY A 45 15.74 14.24 -22.67
C GLY A 45 16.97 13.37 -22.44
N ALA A 46 17.50 12.86 -23.56
CA ALA A 46 18.64 11.94 -23.58
C ALA A 46 19.91 12.55 -22.99
N ARG A 47 20.77 11.66 -22.51
CA ARG A 47 22.00 12.00 -21.79
C ARG A 47 23.04 12.64 -22.72
N LYS A 48 23.59 13.79 -22.30
CA LYS A 48 24.61 14.54 -23.06
C LYS A 48 26.07 14.33 -22.59
N ARG A 49 26.31 13.78 -21.39
CA ARG A 49 27.66 13.55 -20.81
C ARG A 49 27.83 12.10 -20.37
N ALA A 50 29.05 11.56 -20.39
CA ALA A 50 29.35 10.17 -20.02
C ALA A 50 28.96 9.79 -18.57
N ALA A 51 28.88 8.47 -18.33
CA ALA A 51 29.04 7.77 -17.04
C ALA A 51 29.55 8.62 -15.85
N GLY A 52 28.78 8.93 -14.80
CA GLY A 52 29.40 9.34 -13.52
C GLY A 52 29.93 10.78 -13.36
N ALA A 53 29.68 11.71 -14.29
CA ALA A 53 30.13 13.10 -14.20
C ALA A 53 29.39 13.99 -13.16
N GLY A 54 28.73 13.39 -12.17
CA GLY A 54 27.97 14.10 -11.14
C GLY A 54 28.54 13.87 -9.73
N ALA A 55 28.07 14.63 -8.74
CA ALA A 55 28.47 14.46 -7.36
C ALA A 55 28.31 13.00 -6.91
N ARG A 56 29.37 12.44 -6.32
CA ARG A 56 29.33 11.08 -5.77
C ARG A 56 28.32 11.05 -4.63
N HIS A 57 27.49 10.03 -4.62
CA HIS A 57 26.56 9.85 -3.51
C HIS A 57 27.35 9.53 -2.24
N GLN A 58 27.05 10.23 -1.14
CA GLN A 58 27.66 10.00 0.17
C GLN A 58 27.37 8.58 0.71
N LEU A 59 26.23 7.99 0.34
CA LEU A 59 25.90 6.59 0.64
C LEU A 59 25.98 5.74 -0.63
N VAL A 60 26.74 4.66 -0.56
CA VAL A 60 26.69 3.59 -1.57
C VAL A 60 25.36 2.84 -1.49
N PHE A 61 25.03 2.09 -2.53
CA PHE A 61 23.71 1.45 -2.63
C PHE A 61 23.41 0.52 -1.44
N VAL A 62 24.38 -0.29 -1.01
CA VAL A 62 24.20 -1.21 0.12
C VAL A 62 23.81 -0.44 1.39
N ASP A 63 24.49 0.67 1.68
CA ASP A 63 24.19 1.48 2.88
C ASP A 63 22.81 2.12 2.80
N ARG A 64 22.37 2.56 1.62
CA ARG A 64 20.98 3.06 1.45
C ARG A 64 19.96 1.98 1.74
N LEU A 65 20.21 0.75 1.28
CA LEU A 65 19.34 -0.39 1.53
C LEU A 65 19.31 -0.72 3.02
N VAL A 66 20.48 -0.83 3.67
CA VAL A 66 20.58 -1.11 5.10
C VAL A 66 19.88 -0.03 5.93
N ALA A 67 20.13 1.26 5.65
CA ALA A 67 19.46 2.37 6.33
C ALA A 67 17.93 2.29 6.19
N THR A 68 17.44 1.90 5.01
CA THR A 68 16.00 1.76 4.75
C THR A 68 15.41 0.57 5.50
N LEU A 69 16.08 -0.58 5.52
CA LEU A 69 15.61 -1.75 6.26
C LEU A 69 15.56 -1.48 7.77
N ILE A 70 16.57 -0.80 8.32
CA ILE A 70 16.59 -0.39 9.72
C ILE A 70 15.43 0.56 10.03
N HIS A 71 15.20 1.56 9.17
CA HIS A 71 14.08 2.48 9.32
C HIS A 71 12.75 1.74 9.32
N LEU A 72 12.51 0.83 8.37
CA LEU A 72 11.25 0.10 8.27
C LEU A 72 11.03 -0.89 9.43
N ARG A 73 12.09 -1.47 9.97
CA ARG A 73 12.00 -2.45 11.05
C ARG A 73 11.82 -1.81 12.43
N HIS A 74 12.53 -0.72 12.70
CA HIS A 74 12.66 -0.12 14.03
C HIS A 74 12.04 1.27 14.15
N ASP A 75 11.50 1.80 13.05
CA ASP A 75 10.98 3.18 12.95
C ASP A 75 11.99 4.24 13.42
N LEU A 76 13.30 3.99 13.17
CA LEU A 76 14.33 4.92 13.60
C LEU A 76 14.21 6.25 12.85
N PRO A 77 14.28 7.41 13.55
CA PRO A 77 14.25 8.71 12.91
C PRO A 77 15.40 8.88 11.91
N HIS A 78 15.14 9.58 10.79
CA HIS A 78 16.17 9.81 9.76
C HIS A 78 17.41 10.55 10.27
N SER A 79 17.26 11.38 11.32
CA SER A 79 18.38 12.05 11.96
C SER A 79 19.29 11.08 12.72
N VAL A 80 18.72 10.09 13.41
CA VAL A 80 19.47 9.04 14.12
C VAL A 80 20.25 8.19 13.12
N LEU A 81 19.60 7.80 12.02
CA LEU A 81 20.29 7.12 10.92
C LEU A 81 21.41 7.99 10.31
N GLY A 82 21.19 9.30 10.18
CA GLY A 82 22.25 10.23 9.74
C GLY A 82 23.49 10.16 10.64
N LEU A 83 23.30 10.14 11.96
CA LEU A 83 24.39 9.98 12.94
C LEU A 83 25.08 8.62 12.82
N LEU A 84 24.33 7.53 12.65
CA LEU A 84 24.88 6.17 12.54
C LEU A 84 25.76 6.02 11.29
N PHE A 85 25.32 6.57 10.17
CA PHE A 85 25.99 6.50 8.87
C PHE A 85 26.97 7.66 8.61
N GLY A 86 27.03 8.66 9.48
CA GLY A 86 27.92 9.83 9.31
C GLY A 86 27.55 10.75 8.15
N VAL A 87 26.24 10.88 7.85
CA VAL A 87 25.73 11.69 6.73
C VAL A 87 24.57 12.59 7.18
N ASP A 88 24.24 13.58 6.36
CA ASP A 88 23.12 14.47 6.62
C ASP A 88 21.78 13.73 6.66
N ARG A 89 20.85 14.21 7.50
CA ARG A 89 19.45 13.72 7.55
C ARG A 89 18.79 13.72 6.17
N SER A 90 19.09 14.72 5.34
CA SER A 90 18.55 14.86 3.99
C SER A 90 19.03 13.73 3.06
N THR A 91 20.29 13.30 3.19
CA THR A 91 20.87 12.17 2.46
C THR A 91 20.12 10.87 2.80
N VAL A 92 19.89 10.60 4.09
CA VAL A 92 19.09 9.45 4.54
C VAL A 92 17.66 9.51 4.02
N THR A 93 17.01 10.68 4.10
CA THR A 93 15.63 10.86 3.65
C THR A 93 15.49 10.54 2.16
N ARG A 94 16.43 11.01 1.33
CA ARG A 94 16.47 10.70 -0.10
C ARG A 94 16.70 9.21 -0.34
N ALA A 95 17.66 8.61 0.36
CA ALA A 95 17.95 7.17 0.26
C ALA A 95 16.72 6.32 0.58
N ILE A 96 16.04 6.58 1.69
CA ILE A 96 14.84 5.87 2.11
C ILE A 96 13.72 6.02 1.07
N GLY A 97 13.50 7.23 0.56
CA GLY A 97 12.50 7.47 -0.49
C GLY A 97 12.78 6.66 -1.77
N GLU A 98 14.04 6.61 -2.21
CA GLU A 98 14.46 5.83 -3.38
C GLU A 98 14.25 4.32 -3.17
N ILE A 99 14.75 3.78 -2.05
CA ILE A 99 14.72 2.34 -1.81
C ILE A 99 13.31 1.84 -1.48
N ARG A 100 12.49 2.61 -0.76
CA ARG A 100 11.10 2.22 -0.45
C ARG A 100 10.27 2.00 -1.71
N ALA A 101 10.46 2.83 -2.74
CA ALA A 101 9.77 2.63 -4.02
C ALA A 101 10.17 1.30 -4.66
N LEU A 102 11.48 1.01 -4.72
CA LEU A 102 11.98 -0.26 -5.27
C LEU A 102 11.48 -1.48 -4.49
N LEU A 103 11.42 -1.39 -3.15
CA LEU A 103 10.89 -2.45 -2.31
C LEU A 103 9.38 -2.63 -2.48
N ALA A 104 8.63 -1.55 -2.70
CA ALA A 104 7.20 -1.62 -3.00
C ALA A 104 6.94 -2.28 -4.35
N ASP A 105 7.69 -1.89 -5.40
CA ASP A 105 7.57 -2.46 -6.75
C ASP A 105 7.92 -3.96 -6.80
N ARG A 106 8.77 -4.42 -5.87
CA ARG A 106 9.12 -5.84 -5.71
C ARG A 106 7.93 -6.70 -5.28
N GLY A 107 6.95 -6.12 -4.58
CA GLY A 107 5.79 -6.80 -4.04
C GLY A 107 6.04 -7.56 -2.72
N CYS A 108 4.93 -7.90 -2.07
CA CYS A 108 4.90 -8.61 -0.81
C CYS A 108 5.27 -10.09 -1.03
N ALA A 109 6.24 -10.59 -0.26
CA ALA A 109 6.51 -12.03 -0.24
C ALA A 109 5.39 -12.74 0.51
N VAL A 110 4.94 -13.86 -0.02
CA VAL A 110 4.06 -14.76 0.73
C VAL A 110 4.93 -15.63 1.63
N PRO A 111 4.69 -15.64 2.95
CA PRO A 111 5.40 -16.53 3.85
C PRO A 111 5.20 -18.00 3.44
N ASP A 112 6.24 -18.82 3.60
CA ASP A 112 6.24 -20.26 3.26
C ASP A 112 5.97 -20.58 1.77
N ARG A 113 6.04 -19.57 0.89
CA ARG A 113 5.98 -19.70 -0.57
C ARG A 113 7.15 -18.98 -1.21
N ALA A 114 8.29 -19.67 -1.25
CA ALA A 114 9.51 -19.12 -1.83
C ALA A 114 9.30 -18.71 -3.29
N GLY A 115 9.74 -17.50 -3.64
CA GLY A 115 9.65 -16.95 -4.99
C GLY A 115 8.30 -16.29 -5.34
N LEU A 116 7.22 -16.57 -4.59
CA LEU A 116 5.93 -15.93 -4.82
C LEU A 116 5.94 -14.49 -4.28
N ARG A 117 5.55 -13.54 -5.14
CA ARG A 117 5.48 -12.11 -4.84
C ARG A 117 4.15 -11.56 -5.32
N LEU A 118 3.38 -10.99 -4.40
CA LEU A 118 2.12 -10.32 -4.69
C LEU A 118 2.42 -8.85 -4.95
N ARG A 119 2.22 -8.39 -6.19
CA ARG A 119 2.53 -7.03 -6.63
C ARG A 119 1.29 -6.18 -6.85
N THR A 120 0.15 -6.82 -7.03
CA THR A 120 -1.13 -6.17 -7.22
C THR A 120 -2.17 -6.74 -6.27
N LEU A 121 -3.24 -5.98 -6.03
CA LEU A 121 -4.40 -6.47 -5.31
C LEU A 121 -5.01 -7.71 -5.98
N THR A 122 -5.04 -7.74 -7.32
CA THR A 122 -5.48 -8.89 -8.10
C THR A 122 -4.65 -10.13 -7.80
N ASP A 123 -3.32 -10.00 -7.67
CA ASP A 123 -2.44 -11.13 -7.32
C ASP A 123 -2.81 -11.72 -5.95
N VAL A 124 -3.18 -10.86 -4.99
CA VAL A 124 -3.57 -11.27 -3.62
C VAL A 124 -4.84 -12.11 -3.66
N PHE A 125 -5.86 -11.66 -4.39
CA PHE A 125 -7.11 -12.41 -4.53
C PHE A 125 -6.93 -13.69 -5.36
N ALA A 126 -6.12 -13.64 -6.42
CA ALA A 126 -5.78 -14.83 -7.20
C ALA A 126 -5.05 -15.89 -6.36
N TYR A 127 -4.08 -15.45 -5.54
CA TYR A 127 -3.41 -16.31 -4.57
C TYR A 127 -4.39 -16.90 -3.55
N ALA A 128 -5.27 -16.06 -3.00
CA ALA A 128 -6.26 -16.50 -2.02
C ALA A 128 -7.21 -17.56 -2.60
N GLN A 129 -7.64 -17.38 -3.85
CA GLN A 129 -8.48 -18.35 -4.54
C GLN A 129 -7.73 -19.67 -4.82
N ALA A 130 -6.51 -19.59 -5.34
CA ALA A 130 -5.72 -20.75 -5.70
C ALA A 130 -5.34 -21.63 -4.50
N GLU A 131 -5.03 -20.99 -3.37
CA GLU A 131 -4.55 -21.67 -2.16
C GLU A 131 -5.64 -21.81 -1.09
N ASN A 132 -6.88 -21.43 -1.41
CA ASN A 132 -8.03 -21.43 -0.50
C ASN A 132 -7.74 -20.72 0.83
N VAL A 133 -7.09 -19.55 0.76
CA VAL A 133 -6.72 -18.73 1.91
C VAL A 133 -7.83 -17.73 2.19
N GLU A 134 -8.31 -17.70 3.44
CA GLU A 134 -9.22 -16.65 3.90
C GLU A 134 -8.44 -15.35 4.11
N LEU A 135 -8.95 -14.26 3.55
CA LEU A 135 -8.34 -12.94 3.69
C LEU A 135 -8.93 -12.18 4.87
N ARG A 136 -8.13 -11.40 5.56
CA ARG A 136 -8.54 -10.43 6.58
C ARG A 136 -8.20 -9.04 6.12
N LEU A 137 -9.19 -8.15 6.13
CA LEU A 137 -9.01 -6.77 5.70
C LEU A 137 -9.32 -5.83 6.86
N ASP A 138 -8.37 -4.92 7.12
CA ASP A 138 -8.47 -3.90 8.15
C ASP A 138 -7.84 -2.58 7.67
N ALA A 139 -8.10 -1.48 8.37
CA ALA A 139 -7.49 -0.19 8.12
C ALA A 139 -6.68 0.28 9.33
N THR A 140 -5.39 0.56 9.11
CA THR A 140 -4.52 1.16 10.13
C THR A 140 -4.48 2.67 9.97
N GLU A 141 -4.73 3.42 11.05
CA GLU A 141 -4.60 4.88 11.09
C GLU A 141 -3.19 5.30 11.53
N ILE A 142 -2.51 6.10 10.70
CA ILE A 142 -1.19 6.68 10.96
C ILE A 142 -1.36 8.17 11.22
N GLN A 143 -0.80 8.67 12.33
CA GLN A 143 -0.85 10.10 12.64
C GLN A 143 0.00 10.90 11.65
N VAL A 144 -0.55 12.01 11.16
CA VAL A 144 0.13 12.91 10.22
C VAL A 144 0.11 14.36 10.70
N ARG A 145 1.06 15.14 10.20
CA ARG A 145 1.07 16.59 10.49
C ARG A 145 -0.18 17.25 9.92
N ARG A 146 -0.72 18.20 10.70
CA ARG A 146 -1.83 19.04 10.25
C ARG A 146 -1.40 19.87 9.04
N PRO A 147 -2.17 19.90 7.95
CA PRO A 147 -1.96 20.88 6.89
C PRO A 147 -2.02 22.31 7.44
N GLN A 148 -1.22 23.21 6.87
CA GLN A 148 -1.22 24.63 7.23
C GLN A 148 -2.63 25.24 7.15
N ALA A 149 -2.89 26.26 7.97
CA ALA A 149 -4.16 26.98 7.94
C ALA A 149 -4.38 27.61 6.55
N GLY A 150 -5.64 27.69 6.10
CA GLY A 150 -6.01 28.26 4.79
C GLY A 150 -5.89 27.30 3.59
N ARG A 151 -5.23 26.13 3.72
CA ARG A 151 -5.25 25.13 2.63
C ARG A 151 -6.59 24.39 2.55
N GLY A 152 -7.12 24.27 1.33
CA GLY A 152 -8.23 23.37 1.01
C GLY A 152 -7.94 21.93 1.44
N GLY A 153 -8.99 21.18 1.81
CA GLY A 153 -8.84 19.79 2.25
C GLY A 153 -8.27 19.59 3.66
N ARG A 154 -8.04 20.67 4.43
CA ARG A 154 -7.50 20.58 5.82
C ARG A 154 -8.30 19.64 6.74
N ARG A 155 -9.63 19.57 6.56
CA ARG A 155 -10.51 18.69 7.35
C ARG A 155 -10.53 17.24 6.84
N ALA A 156 -10.02 16.95 5.65
CA ALA A 156 -10.02 15.60 5.08
C ALA A 156 -9.15 14.62 5.87
N PHE A 157 -8.14 15.13 6.58
CA PHE A 157 -7.26 14.31 7.41
C PHE A 157 -7.78 14.09 8.83
N VAL A 158 -8.81 14.84 9.27
CA VAL A 158 -9.32 14.73 10.64
C VAL A 158 -10.14 13.44 10.75
N SER A 159 -9.58 12.42 11.41
CA SER A 159 -10.31 11.20 11.76
C SER A 159 -11.36 11.51 12.81
N GLY A 160 -12.61 11.12 12.54
CA GLY A 160 -13.70 11.28 13.50
C GLY A 160 -13.52 10.38 14.73
N LYS A 161 -12.94 9.18 14.54
CA LYS A 161 -12.73 8.18 15.60
C LYS A 161 -11.59 8.58 16.53
N LYS A 162 -10.44 8.93 15.95
CA LYS A 162 -9.24 9.33 16.73
C LYS A 162 -9.27 10.80 17.15
N LYS A 163 -10.13 11.62 16.56
CA LYS A 163 -10.19 13.09 16.73
C LYS A 163 -8.85 13.78 16.47
N GLN A 164 -8.05 13.21 15.58
CA GLN A 164 -6.70 13.64 15.23
C GLN A 164 -6.51 13.61 13.71
N ASN A 165 -5.42 14.21 13.22
CA ASN A 165 -5.09 14.15 11.80
C ASN A 165 -4.39 12.84 11.49
N THR A 166 -5.03 12.01 10.69
CA THR A 166 -4.50 10.72 10.29
C THR A 166 -4.59 10.51 8.79
N MET A 167 -3.79 9.57 8.30
CA MET A 167 -4.02 8.86 7.05
C MET A 167 -4.30 7.40 7.38
N LYS A 168 -5.04 6.71 6.52
CA LYS A 168 -5.38 5.30 6.67
C LYS A 168 -4.66 4.48 5.62
N ALA A 169 -4.13 3.33 6.03
CA ALA A 169 -3.63 2.31 5.13
C ALA A 169 -4.54 1.09 5.22
N THR A 170 -5.13 0.68 4.09
CA THR A 170 -5.83 -0.60 4.00
C THR A 170 -4.79 -1.71 4.00
N VAL A 171 -4.94 -2.70 4.89
CA VAL A 171 -4.05 -3.85 5.01
C VAL A 171 -4.87 -5.12 4.77
N ILE A 172 -4.33 -6.02 3.96
CA ILE A 172 -4.86 -7.37 3.76
C ILE A 172 -3.84 -8.35 4.32
N ALA A 173 -4.31 -9.25 5.16
CA ALA A 173 -3.55 -10.35 5.73
C ALA A 173 -4.25 -11.68 5.45
N ASP A 174 -3.54 -12.78 5.66
CA ASP A 174 -4.17 -14.11 5.69
C ASP A 174 -4.82 -14.43 7.05
N ASP A 175 -5.37 -15.64 7.15
CA ASP A 175 -5.95 -16.23 8.35
C ASP A 175 -4.96 -16.39 9.53
N GLN A 176 -3.66 -16.46 9.24
CA GLN A 176 -2.59 -16.46 10.24
C GLN A 176 -2.17 -15.04 10.66
N GLY A 177 -2.75 -14.00 10.08
CA GLY A 177 -2.44 -12.60 10.37
C GLY A 177 -1.16 -12.09 9.72
N ARG A 178 -0.62 -12.81 8.74
CA ARG A 178 0.57 -12.42 7.98
C ARG A 178 0.16 -11.45 6.87
N THR A 179 0.79 -10.29 6.80
CA THR A 179 0.44 -9.25 5.82
C THR A 179 0.76 -9.70 4.39
N LEU A 180 -0.25 -9.70 3.53
CA LEU A 180 -0.15 -10.01 2.10
C LEU A 180 -0.13 -8.75 1.23
N TRP A 181 -0.77 -7.67 1.68
CA TRP A 181 -0.88 -6.42 0.93
C TRP A 181 -1.12 -5.22 1.83
N THR A 182 -0.63 -4.07 1.39
CA THR A 182 -0.98 -2.76 1.97
C THR A 182 -1.21 -1.77 0.84
N ASP A 183 -2.40 -1.17 0.78
CA ASP A 183 -2.72 -0.20 -0.25
C ASP A 183 -2.18 1.21 0.06
N GLY A 184 -2.29 2.12 -0.91
CA GLY A 184 -1.95 3.53 -0.77
C GLY A 184 -2.73 4.22 0.35
N LEU A 185 -2.11 5.27 0.90
CA LEU A 185 -2.68 6.02 2.03
C LEU A 185 -3.91 6.83 1.61
N ARG A 186 -4.96 6.78 2.41
CA ARG A 186 -6.20 7.57 2.25
C ARG A 186 -6.37 8.58 3.39
N PRO A 187 -7.05 9.72 3.19
CA PRO A 187 -7.26 10.70 4.26
C PRO A 187 -8.06 10.12 5.45
N GLY A 188 -7.69 10.49 6.68
CA GLY A 188 -8.29 9.96 7.92
C GLY A 188 -9.80 10.13 8.08
N ARG A 189 -10.40 11.13 7.41
CA ARG A 189 -11.86 11.33 7.40
C ARG A 189 -12.59 10.31 6.51
N MET A 190 -11.89 9.68 5.56
CA MET A 190 -12.48 8.71 4.65
C MET A 190 -12.96 7.48 5.45
N HIS A 191 -14.18 7.04 5.16
CA HIS A 191 -14.73 5.83 5.74
C HIS A 191 -14.03 4.60 5.15
N ASP A 192 -13.79 3.58 5.96
CA ASP A 192 -12.97 2.43 5.56
C ASP A 192 -13.60 1.66 4.39
N ALA A 193 -14.92 1.49 4.40
CA ALA A 193 -15.65 0.95 3.25
C ALA A 193 -15.47 1.76 1.95
N THR A 194 -15.38 3.09 2.04
CA THR A 194 -15.16 3.93 0.85
C THR A 194 -13.72 3.83 0.37
N ALA A 195 -12.75 3.77 1.29
CA ALA A 195 -11.36 3.51 0.94
C ALA A 195 -11.24 2.19 0.18
N ALA A 196 -11.72 1.09 0.74
CA ALA A 196 -11.68 -0.22 0.09
C ALA A 196 -12.28 -0.24 -1.33
N ARG A 197 -13.40 0.46 -1.57
CA ARG A 197 -13.97 0.59 -2.93
C ARG A 197 -13.03 1.34 -3.88
N ASN A 198 -12.47 2.46 -3.44
CA ASN A 198 -11.52 3.24 -4.23
C ASN A 198 -10.23 2.46 -4.53
N ASP A 199 -9.86 1.54 -3.64
CA ASP A 199 -8.67 0.69 -3.75
C ASP A 199 -8.90 -0.46 -4.75
N GLY A 200 -10.12 -0.62 -5.30
CA GLY A 200 -10.47 -1.65 -6.28
C GLY A 200 -10.84 -3.01 -5.67
N ILE A 201 -11.03 -3.08 -4.34
CA ILE A 201 -11.39 -4.31 -3.63
C ILE A 201 -12.79 -4.79 -4.05
N ASP A 202 -13.68 -3.84 -4.34
CA ASP A 202 -15.01 -4.12 -4.88
C ASP A 202 -14.97 -4.91 -6.19
N ALA A 203 -14.06 -4.52 -7.10
CA ALA A 203 -13.87 -5.21 -8.38
C ALA A 203 -13.28 -6.61 -8.16
N CYS A 204 -12.40 -6.79 -7.18
CA CYS A 204 -11.82 -8.11 -6.89
C CYS A 204 -12.89 -9.11 -6.44
N PHE A 205 -13.87 -8.71 -5.62
CA PHE A 205 -14.98 -9.59 -5.26
C PHE A 205 -15.83 -10.05 -6.46
N GLN A 206 -15.88 -9.27 -7.53
CA GLN A 206 -16.61 -9.64 -8.75
C GLN A 206 -15.86 -10.71 -9.56
N HIS A 207 -14.53 -10.65 -9.57
CA HIS A 207 -13.67 -11.54 -10.38
C HIS A 207 -13.27 -12.82 -9.64
N PHE A 208 -13.21 -12.79 -8.31
CA PHE A 208 -12.79 -13.90 -7.47
C PHE A 208 -13.93 -14.33 -6.55
N SER A 209 -14.84 -15.15 -7.10
CA SER A 209 -16.11 -15.49 -6.44
C SER A 209 -15.96 -16.35 -5.19
N ASP A 210 -14.85 -17.08 -5.10
CA ASP A 210 -14.65 -18.13 -4.10
C ASP A 210 -13.83 -17.62 -2.91
N VAL A 211 -13.31 -16.40 -3.00
CA VAL A 211 -12.52 -15.77 -1.96
C VAL A 211 -13.44 -15.17 -0.89
N LYS A 212 -13.22 -15.59 0.35
CA LYS A 212 -13.86 -14.99 1.52
C LYS A 212 -12.91 -13.98 2.17
N VAL A 213 -13.46 -12.82 2.49
CA VAL A 213 -12.74 -11.74 3.16
C VAL A 213 -13.45 -11.40 4.47
N LEU A 214 -12.76 -11.62 5.58
CA LEU A 214 -13.18 -11.18 6.90
C LEU A 214 -12.90 -9.69 7.09
N LEU A 215 -13.89 -9.00 7.64
CA LEU A 215 -13.93 -7.54 7.76
C LEU A 215 -14.45 -7.14 9.14
N ASP A 216 -14.10 -5.95 9.63
CA ASP A 216 -14.74 -5.38 10.82
C ASP A 216 -16.08 -4.69 10.49
N ASP A 217 -16.79 -4.21 11.52
CA ASP A 217 -18.08 -3.52 11.36
C ASP A 217 -17.96 -2.17 10.59
N GLY A 218 -16.74 -1.64 10.41
CA GLY A 218 -16.44 -0.48 9.57
C GLY A 218 -16.62 -0.76 8.07
N TYR A 219 -16.80 -2.03 7.66
CA TYR A 219 -17.00 -2.43 6.26
C TYR A 219 -18.39 -3.00 5.99
N LEU A 220 -19.39 -2.70 6.81
CA LEU A 220 -20.77 -3.17 6.58
C LEU A 220 -21.31 -2.82 5.18
N GLY A 221 -20.86 -1.71 4.60
CA GLY A 221 -21.17 -1.37 3.21
C GLY A 221 -20.71 -2.45 2.23
N LEU A 222 -19.46 -2.92 2.36
CA LEU A 222 -18.92 -4.00 1.52
C LEU A 222 -19.64 -5.32 1.75
N ARG A 223 -19.97 -5.65 3.02
CA ARG A 223 -20.76 -6.84 3.34
C ARG A 223 -22.12 -6.84 2.66
N ARG A 224 -22.78 -5.67 2.60
CA ARG A 224 -24.08 -5.53 1.91
C ARG A 224 -23.94 -5.72 0.41
N ASP A 225 -22.87 -5.19 -0.17
CA ASP A 225 -22.64 -5.20 -1.61
C ASP A 225 -22.16 -6.60 -2.10
N HIS A 226 -21.46 -7.37 -1.25
CA HIS A 226 -20.91 -8.70 -1.57
C HIS A 226 -21.31 -9.78 -0.54
N PRO A 227 -22.59 -10.19 -0.48
CA PRO A 227 -23.08 -11.14 0.51
C PRO A 227 -22.40 -12.51 0.36
N GLY A 228 -22.02 -13.12 1.49
CA GLY A 228 -21.35 -14.43 1.53
C GLY A 228 -19.84 -14.40 1.26
N ARG A 229 -19.33 -13.31 0.67
CA ARG A 229 -17.89 -13.11 0.39
C ARG A 229 -17.25 -12.13 1.35
N ALA A 230 -17.88 -10.98 1.54
CA ALA A 230 -17.48 -9.97 2.54
C ALA A 230 -18.18 -10.27 3.87
N VAL A 231 -17.45 -10.89 4.81
CA VAL A 231 -18.02 -11.40 6.05
C VAL A 231 -17.58 -10.51 7.22
N THR A 232 -18.54 -9.91 7.92
CA THR A 232 -18.27 -9.22 9.19
C THR A 232 -18.69 -10.09 10.38
N PRO A 233 -17.98 -10.04 11.53
CA PRO A 233 -18.43 -10.67 12.76
C PRO A 233 -19.88 -10.27 13.11
N PRO A 234 -20.59 -11.10 13.88
CA PRO A 234 -21.85 -10.70 14.47
C PRO A 234 -21.65 -9.42 15.30
N ARG A 235 -22.51 -8.42 15.07
CA ARG A 235 -22.45 -7.12 15.75
C ARG A 235 -22.37 -7.31 17.27
N LYS A 236 -21.68 -6.39 17.95
CA LYS A 236 -21.85 -6.28 19.40
C LYS A 236 -23.32 -6.09 19.70
N ALA A 237 -23.87 -6.98 20.51
CA ALA A 237 -25.21 -6.83 21.02
C ALA A 237 -25.26 -5.56 21.89
N ASN A 238 -26.14 -4.64 21.53
CA ASN A 238 -26.56 -3.52 22.37
C ASN A 238 -27.47 -4.06 23.48
N LYS A 239 -27.76 -3.27 24.53
CA LYS A 239 -28.63 -3.68 25.66
C LYS A 239 -30.04 -4.15 25.25
N ILE A 240 -30.47 -3.85 24.03
CA ILE A 240 -31.80 -4.15 23.48
C ILE A 240 -31.76 -5.37 22.54
N SER A 241 -30.59 -5.98 22.33
CA SER A 241 -30.47 -7.09 21.37
C SER A 241 -31.09 -8.35 21.91
N LEU A 242 -31.72 -9.12 21.02
CA LEU A 242 -32.29 -10.42 21.35
C LEU A 242 -31.20 -11.38 21.88
N PRO A 243 -31.52 -12.27 22.84
CA PRO A 243 -30.58 -13.25 23.40
C PRO A 243 -29.87 -14.11 22.35
N GLU A 244 -30.55 -14.44 21.25
CA GLU A 244 -30.01 -15.19 20.12
C GLU A 244 -28.80 -14.48 19.47
N VAL A 245 -28.81 -13.14 19.42
CA VAL A 245 -27.69 -12.33 18.92
C VAL A 245 -26.48 -12.41 19.86
N HIS A 246 -26.72 -12.57 21.17
CA HIS A 246 -25.66 -12.78 22.15
C HIS A 246 -25.04 -14.18 22.03
N GLU A 247 -25.84 -15.21 21.79
CA GLU A 247 -25.38 -16.59 21.66
C GLU A 247 -24.62 -16.83 20.35
N ALA A 248 -25.15 -16.33 19.22
CA ALA A 248 -24.46 -16.37 17.93
C ALA A 248 -23.09 -15.69 17.98
N ARG A 249 -22.96 -14.62 18.76
CA ARG A 249 -21.67 -13.95 19.01
C ARG A 249 -20.73 -14.80 19.85
N ARG A 250 -21.19 -15.40 20.96
CA ARG A 250 -20.36 -16.25 21.82
C ARG A 250 -19.83 -17.46 21.05
N GLN A 251 -20.69 -18.11 20.28
CA GLN A 251 -20.31 -19.23 19.41
C GLN A 251 -19.28 -18.80 18.37
N ALA A 252 -19.50 -17.69 17.66
CA ALA A 252 -18.55 -17.15 16.69
C ALA A 252 -17.21 -16.67 17.31
N THR A 253 -17.16 -16.42 18.62
CA THR A 253 -15.91 -16.07 19.33
C THR A 253 -15.16 -17.35 19.76
N ASN A 254 -15.89 -18.40 20.15
CA ASN A 254 -15.33 -19.65 20.66
C ASN A 254 -14.94 -20.67 19.58
N THR A 255 -15.57 -20.68 18.41
CA THR A 255 -15.21 -21.56 17.29
C THR A 255 -14.01 -21.08 16.48
N ARG A 256 -13.35 -19.98 16.88
CA ARG A 256 -12.20 -19.41 16.17
C ARG A 256 -10.89 -19.81 16.86
N PRO A 257 -10.08 -20.71 16.27
CA PRO A 257 -8.72 -20.92 16.75
C PRO A 257 -7.91 -19.66 16.44
N GLY A 258 -7.35 -19.01 17.46
CA GLY A 258 -6.30 -17.99 17.27
C GLY A 258 -6.61 -16.55 17.68
N ALA A 259 -7.65 -16.26 18.48
CA ALA A 259 -7.75 -14.96 19.15
C ALA A 259 -6.75 -14.86 20.31
N SER A 260 -5.46 -14.74 20.01
CA SER A 260 -4.49 -14.26 21.00
C SER A 260 -4.59 -12.74 21.11
N PRO A 261 -4.53 -12.17 22.32
CA PRO A 261 -4.45 -10.73 22.51
C PRO A 261 -3.12 -10.23 21.93
N SER A 262 -3.19 -9.12 21.21
CA SER A 262 -2.07 -8.30 20.71
C SER A 262 -0.69 -8.73 21.20
N ASN A 263 0.06 -9.45 20.36
CA ASN A 263 1.49 -9.64 20.57
C ASN A 263 2.28 -9.33 19.31
N THR A 264 3.24 -8.43 19.53
CA THR A 264 4.25 -7.91 18.63
C THR A 264 5.32 -8.98 18.38
N LEU A 265 5.82 -9.03 17.12
CA LEU A 265 7.11 -9.58 16.64
C LEU A 265 7.34 -11.11 16.47
N SER A 266 7.64 -11.41 15.19
CA SER A 266 8.80 -12.15 14.65
C SER A 266 8.77 -13.69 14.50
N PRO A 267 9.41 -14.22 13.42
CA PRO A 267 9.17 -15.55 12.88
C PRO A 267 10.25 -16.57 13.29
N THR A 268 9.89 -17.85 13.28
CA THR A 268 10.85 -18.96 13.31
C THR A 268 10.62 -19.89 12.11
N THR A 269 11.74 -20.36 11.58
CA THR A 269 11.95 -21.11 10.34
C THR A 269 11.83 -22.63 10.54
N ASN A 270 11.40 -23.38 9.52
CA ASN A 270 12.25 -24.38 8.83
C ASN A 270 11.53 -25.18 7.73
N ALA A 271 12.32 -25.49 6.69
CA ALA A 271 12.34 -26.63 5.74
C ALA A 271 11.01 -27.07 5.09
N GLY A 272 10.90 -27.28 3.78
CA GLY A 272 11.87 -27.48 2.72
C GLY A 272 11.34 -28.58 1.81
N SER A 273 10.97 -28.27 0.56
CA SER A 273 10.84 -29.24 -0.53
C SER A 273 10.54 -28.52 -1.85
N ASN A 274 11.38 -28.79 -2.86
CA ASN A 274 11.28 -28.31 -4.24
C ASN A 274 10.02 -28.81 -4.95
N TRP A 275 9.33 -27.91 -5.65
CA TRP A 275 8.36 -28.24 -6.72
C TRP A 275 8.46 -27.21 -7.86
N PRO A 276 8.21 -27.60 -9.12
CA PRO A 276 8.54 -26.79 -10.29
C PRO A 276 7.47 -25.71 -10.56
N ALA A 277 7.94 -24.58 -11.08
CA ALA A 277 7.15 -23.40 -11.40
C ALA A 277 6.14 -23.67 -12.53
N GLY A 278 4.85 -23.63 -12.21
CA GLY A 278 3.75 -23.57 -13.18
C GLY A 278 3.33 -22.11 -13.41
N ARG A 279 3.49 -21.63 -14.64
CA ARG A 279 2.98 -20.35 -15.13
C ARG A 279 1.45 -20.40 -15.13
N ILE A 280 0.79 -19.50 -14.39
CA ILE A 280 -0.67 -19.36 -14.40
C ILE A 280 -1.00 -18.29 -15.45
N ASP A 281 -1.32 -18.74 -16.66
CA ASP A 281 -1.84 -17.87 -17.71
C ASP A 281 -3.34 -17.63 -17.44
N GLY A 282 -3.65 -16.46 -16.89
CA GLY A 282 -5.00 -15.94 -16.72
C GLY A 282 -5.10 -14.54 -17.32
N MET A 283 -6.12 -14.31 -18.15
CA MET A 283 -6.44 -13.01 -18.76
C MET A 283 -6.42 -11.88 -17.71
N PRO A 284 -5.73 -10.75 -17.97
CA PRO A 284 -5.61 -9.68 -16.98
C PRO A 284 -6.98 -9.06 -16.70
N CYS A 285 -7.32 -8.93 -15.42
CA CYS A 285 -8.35 -7.99 -14.98
C CYS A 285 -8.03 -6.61 -15.58
N PRO A 286 -9.01 -5.85 -16.06
CA PRO A 286 -8.75 -4.47 -16.48
C PRO A 286 -8.10 -3.74 -15.31
N PRO A 287 -7.01 -2.97 -15.54
CA PRO A 287 -6.38 -2.23 -14.48
C PRO A 287 -7.45 -1.35 -13.82
N PRO A 288 -7.48 -1.24 -12.46
CA PRO A 288 -8.35 -0.29 -11.82
C PRO A 288 -8.14 1.06 -12.50
N THR A 289 -9.22 1.79 -12.80
CA THR A 289 -9.13 3.20 -13.14
C THR A 289 -8.43 3.87 -11.97
N ARG A 290 -7.11 4.02 -12.08
CA ARG A 290 -6.36 4.89 -11.20
C ARG A 290 -7.11 6.21 -11.22
N PRO A 291 -7.44 6.82 -10.07
CA PRO A 291 -7.59 8.25 -10.06
C PRO A 291 -6.35 8.82 -10.76
N SER A 292 -6.51 9.90 -11.55
CA SER A 292 -5.35 10.57 -12.15
C SER A 292 -4.22 10.64 -11.12
N PRO A 293 -2.94 10.43 -11.51
CA PRO A 293 -1.78 10.71 -10.65
C PRO A 293 -1.83 12.07 -9.94
N ASP A 294 -2.72 12.96 -10.40
CA ASP A 294 -2.97 14.31 -9.91
C ASP A 294 -4.08 14.46 -8.85
N TRP A 295 -4.77 13.39 -8.44
CA TRP A 295 -5.77 13.53 -7.36
C TRP A 295 -5.09 13.66 -5.99
N PHE A 296 -4.93 14.91 -5.57
CA PHE A 296 -4.49 15.27 -4.22
C PHE A 296 -5.64 15.93 -3.45
N PRO A 297 -5.90 15.56 -2.19
CA PRO A 297 -6.89 16.24 -1.34
C PRO A 297 -6.54 17.72 -1.07
N THR A 298 -5.32 18.13 -1.43
CA THR A 298 -4.82 19.51 -1.35
C THR A 298 -4.61 20.15 -2.72
N ALA A 299 -5.13 19.57 -3.80
CA ALA A 299 -5.10 20.23 -5.11
C ALA A 299 -5.79 21.60 -5.01
N PRO A 300 -5.23 22.68 -5.60
CA PRO A 300 -5.93 23.94 -5.70
C PRO A 300 -7.26 23.72 -6.46
N PRO A 301 -8.33 24.47 -6.14
CA PRO A 301 -9.59 24.34 -6.86
C PRO A 301 -9.31 24.52 -8.35
N GLN A 302 -9.75 23.55 -9.17
CA GLN A 302 -9.71 23.75 -10.61
C GLN A 302 -10.64 24.93 -10.92
N PRO A 303 -10.23 25.88 -11.78
CA PRO A 303 -11.13 26.93 -12.21
C PRO A 303 -12.33 26.25 -12.86
N GLU A 304 -13.54 26.53 -12.36
CA GLU A 304 -14.77 26.10 -12.99
C GLU A 304 -14.70 26.49 -14.47
N ALA A 305 -14.85 25.51 -15.35
CA ALA A 305 -15.03 25.78 -16.76
C ALA A 305 -16.26 26.67 -16.88
N GLN A 306 -16.04 27.95 -17.17
CA GLN A 306 -17.13 28.87 -17.49
C GLN A 306 -17.93 28.25 -18.62
N PRO A 307 -19.27 28.08 -18.49
CA PRO A 307 -20.08 27.62 -19.59
C PRO A 307 -19.88 28.60 -20.74
N SER A 308 -19.42 28.08 -21.88
CA SER A 308 -19.16 28.88 -23.08
C SER A 308 -20.44 29.58 -23.51
N SER A 309 -20.57 30.86 -23.19
CA SER A 309 -21.60 31.74 -23.72
C SER A 309 -21.27 32.05 -25.18
N ARG A 310 -21.57 31.10 -26.07
CA ARG A 310 -21.58 31.34 -27.52
C ARG A 310 -23.05 31.39 -27.95
N PRO A 311 -23.58 32.56 -28.39
CA PRO A 311 -24.95 32.61 -28.88
C PRO A 311 -25.06 31.79 -30.19
N PRO A 312 -26.20 31.14 -30.45
CA PRO A 312 -26.40 30.35 -31.64
C PRO A 312 -26.42 31.25 -32.89
N ARG A 313 -25.71 30.82 -33.94
CA ARG A 313 -25.75 31.45 -35.27
C ARG A 313 -27.16 31.29 -35.86
N PRO A 314 -27.75 32.33 -36.48
CA PRO A 314 -29.04 32.20 -37.15
C PRO A 314 -28.89 31.34 -38.43
N HIS A 315 -29.83 30.41 -38.61
CA HIS A 315 -29.99 29.64 -39.83
C HIS A 315 -30.40 30.56 -40.98
N ALA A 316 -29.64 30.53 -42.08
CA ALA A 316 -30.02 31.16 -43.33
C ALA A 316 -31.18 30.38 -43.96
N LEU A 317 -32.37 30.99 -43.98
CA LEU A 317 -33.50 30.54 -44.80
C LEU A 317 -33.24 30.95 -46.25
N SER A 318 -32.99 29.95 -47.10
CA SER A 318 -33.04 30.08 -48.55
C SER A 318 -34.48 30.41 -48.99
N ARG A 319 -34.67 31.60 -49.58
CA ARG A 319 -35.89 31.97 -50.33
C ARG A 319 -35.79 31.42 -51.75
N THR A 320 -36.83 30.73 -52.21
CA THR A 320 -37.23 30.65 -53.62
C THR A 320 -38.76 30.54 -53.72
N SER A 321 -39.34 31.29 -54.67
CA SER A 321 -40.74 31.34 -55.17
C SER A 321 -41.82 31.79 -54.17
N SER A 322 -42.71 32.74 -54.46
CA SER A 322 -43.19 33.36 -55.71
C SER A 322 -43.41 34.87 -55.55
#